data_AF-A0A1D2JH16-F1
#
_entry.id   AF-A0A1D2JH16-F1
#
_cell.length_a   1.000
_cell.length_b   1.000
_cell.length_c   1.000
_cell.angle_alpha   90.00
_cell.angle_beta   90.00
_cell.angle_gamma   90.00
#
_symmetry.space_group_name_H-M   'P 1'
#
loop_
_entity.id
_entity.type
_entity.pdbx_description
1 polymer ?
#
loop_
_entity_poly.entity_id
_entity_poly.type
_entity_poly.pdbx_seq_one_letter_code
_entity_poly.pdbx_strand_id
1 'polypeptide(L)'
;MHGDWGIEEDIYLATLRLGTDILWHEMVRDFDRRFGYATAKDMESRYNKNLKPGKNVHLDQKGVSDVIDDYRHYGPKPSPSPFEAEVIAKALSILAEYPNRRLCSEPPQPLLLTTHPAKHQSLLKDTSHGLSATKISIPCRIGGQ
;
A
#
# COMPACT_ATOMS: atom_id res chain seq x y z
N MET A 1 -20.96 -18.10 9.98
CA MET A 1 -20.42 -17.70 8.68
C MET A 1 -20.80 -16.25 8.51
N HIS A 2 -19.82 -15.38 8.27
CA HIS A 2 -20.10 -14.03 7.79
C HIS A 2 -20.82 -14.14 6.44
N GLY A 3 -21.81 -13.28 6.20
CA GLY A 3 -22.68 -13.34 5.03
C GLY A 3 -21.98 -12.92 3.73
N ASP A 4 -22.63 -12.05 2.96
CA ASP A 4 -22.05 -11.52 1.73
C ASP A 4 -20.96 -10.49 2.05
N TRP A 5 -19.77 -10.73 1.50
CA TRP A 5 -18.62 -9.85 1.67
C TRP A 5 -18.69 -8.66 0.71
N GLY A 6 -18.66 -7.46 1.26
CA GLY A 6 -18.64 -6.20 0.51
C GLY A 6 -17.23 -5.75 0.12
N ILE A 7 -17.17 -4.87 -0.89
CA ILE A 7 -15.90 -4.29 -1.36
C ILE A 7 -15.16 -3.51 -0.26
N GLU A 8 -15.89 -2.82 0.63
CA GLU A 8 -15.31 -2.08 1.76
C GLU A 8 -14.63 -3.03 2.76
N GLU A 9 -15.24 -4.18 3.02
CA GLU A 9 -14.71 -5.19 3.94
C GLU A 9 -13.44 -5.81 3.36
N ASP A 10 -13.45 -6.07 2.05
CA ASP A 10 -12.29 -6.58 1.32
C ASP A 10 -11.13 -5.57 1.33
N ILE A 11 -11.41 -4.28 1.10
CA ILE A 11 -10.42 -3.20 1.21
C ILE A 11 -9.86 -3.15 2.63
N TYR A 12 -10.71 -3.23 3.65
CA TYR A 12 -10.28 -3.20 5.05
C TYR A 12 -9.37 -4.37 5.40
N LEU A 13 -9.80 -5.61 5.10
CA LEU A 13 -9.02 -6.80 5.38
C LEU A 13 -7.70 -6.82 4.62
N ALA A 14 -7.72 -6.55 3.32
CA ALA A 14 -6.51 -6.54 2.50
C ALA A 14 -5.53 -5.46 2.98
N THR A 15 -6.03 -4.26 3.30
CA THR A 15 -5.20 -3.15 3.79
C THR A 15 -4.50 -3.51 5.10
N LEU A 16 -5.23 -4.00 6.09
CA LEU A 16 -4.61 -4.35 7.37
C LEU A 16 -3.66 -5.52 7.22
N ARG A 17 -4.01 -6.52 6.40
CA ARG A 17 -3.16 -7.71 6.26
C ARG A 17 -1.86 -7.44 5.52
N LEU A 18 -1.89 -6.56 4.53
CA LEU A 18 -0.72 -6.21 3.70
C LEU A 18 0.08 -5.02 4.26
N GLY A 19 -0.58 -4.14 5.01
CA GLY A 19 -0.01 -2.87 5.45
C GLY A 19 0.32 -2.79 6.94
N THR A 20 -0.11 -3.76 7.76
CA THR A 20 0.10 -3.73 9.23
C THR A 20 0.52 -5.08 9.81
N ASP A 21 1.06 -5.07 11.03
CA ASP A 21 1.37 -6.25 11.83
C ASP A 21 0.20 -6.69 12.74
N ILE A 22 -1.02 -6.18 12.50
CA ILE A 22 -2.21 -6.51 13.29
C ILE A 22 -2.60 -7.97 13.03
N LEU A 23 -2.85 -8.70 14.11
CA LEU A 23 -3.23 -10.11 14.05
C LEU A 23 -4.74 -10.26 13.83
N TRP A 24 -5.16 -11.40 13.24
CA TRP A 24 -6.57 -11.65 12.91
C TRP A 24 -7.53 -11.45 14.10
N HIS A 25 -7.15 -11.92 15.29
CA HIS A 25 -7.97 -11.78 16.49
C HIS A 25 -8.06 -10.34 17.00
N GLU A 26 -7.03 -9.52 16.76
CA GLU A 26 -7.06 -8.08 17.08
C GLU A 26 -8.02 -7.34 16.14
N MET A 27 -8.11 -7.74 14.86
CA MET A 27 -9.01 -7.13 13.88
C MET A 27 -10.49 -7.35 14.19
N VAL A 28 -10.84 -8.45 14.87
CA VAL A 28 -12.25 -8.86 15.10
C VAL A 28 -13.09 -7.75 15.70
N ARG A 29 -12.62 -7.13 16.79
CA ARG A 29 -13.37 -6.10 17.48
C ARG A 29 -13.63 -4.87 16.60
N ASP A 30 -12.60 -4.43 15.89
CA ASP A 30 -12.67 -3.21 15.11
C ASP A 30 -13.46 -3.42 13.82
N PHE A 31 -13.43 -4.64 13.27
CA PHE A 31 -14.26 -5.06 12.15
C PHE A 31 -15.74 -5.17 12.53
N ASP A 32 -16.05 -5.84 13.65
CA ASP A 32 -17.42 -6.04 14.15
C ASP A 32 -18.15 -4.70 14.32
N ARG A 33 -17.45 -3.71 14.88
CA ARG A 33 -17.97 -2.35 15.02
C ARG A 33 -18.30 -1.66 13.68
N ARG A 34 -17.58 -1.98 12.60
CA ARG A 34 -17.71 -1.29 11.29
C ARG A 34 -18.69 -1.98 10.35
N PHE A 35 -18.63 -3.31 10.29
CA PHE A 35 -19.28 -4.09 9.25
C PHE A 35 -20.19 -5.19 9.80
N GLY A 36 -20.18 -5.38 11.12
CA GLY A 36 -20.88 -6.47 11.79
C GLY A 36 -20.01 -7.71 12.00
N TYR A 37 -20.59 -8.70 12.66
CA TYR A 37 -19.85 -9.78 13.26
C TYR A 37 -19.22 -10.74 12.24
N ALA A 38 -17.90 -10.84 12.27
CA ALA A 38 -17.12 -11.88 11.60
C ALA A 38 -16.05 -12.45 12.54
N THR A 39 -15.83 -13.76 12.50
CA THR A 39 -14.76 -14.37 13.31
C THR A 39 -13.39 -14.17 12.66
N ALA A 40 -12.32 -14.26 13.44
CA ALA A 40 -10.95 -14.27 12.92
C ALA A 40 -10.75 -15.32 11.81
N LYS A 41 -11.40 -16.49 11.96
CA LYS A 41 -11.37 -17.57 10.96
C LYS A 41 -12.13 -17.22 9.68
N ASP A 42 -13.25 -16.51 9.78
CA ASP A 42 -13.99 -16.04 8.61
C ASP A 42 -13.14 -15.05 7.80
N MET A 43 -12.49 -14.10 8.49
CA MET A 43 -11.58 -13.12 7.87
C MET A 43 -10.37 -13.77 7.22
N GLU A 44 -9.72 -14.69 7.93
CA GLU A 44 -8.58 -15.45 7.40
C GLU A 44 -8.99 -16.29 6.19
N SER A 45 -10.14 -16.95 6.24
CA SER A 45 -10.68 -17.71 5.10
C SER A 45 -10.99 -16.80 3.91
N ARG A 46 -11.60 -15.63 4.14
CA ARG A 46 -11.89 -14.66 3.07
C ARG A 46 -10.61 -14.19 2.40
N TYR A 47 -9.62 -13.81 3.21
CA TYR A 47 -8.34 -13.37 2.69
C TYR A 47 -7.66 -14.46 1.85
N ASN A 48 -7.51 -15.66 2.40
CA ASN A 48 -6.81 -16.75 1.71
C ASN A 48 -7.49 -17.21 0.41
N LYS A 49 -8.82 -17.09 0.32
CA LYS A 49 -9.58 -17.53 -0.87
C LYS A 49 -9.74 -16.46 -1.93
N ASN A 50 -9.89 -15.19 -1.53
CA ASN A 50 -10.34 -14.13 -2.44
C ASN A 50 -9.42 -12.91 -2.49
N LEU A 51 -8.60 -12.66 -1.46
CA LEU A 51 -7.80 -11.43 -1.32
C LEU A 51 -6.30 -11.69 -1.17
N LYS A 52 -5.85 -12.91 -1.39
CA LYS A 52 -4.43 -13.22 -1.35
C LYS A 52 -3.85 -12.81 -2.71
N PRO A 53 -2.92 -11.84 -2.77
CA PRO A 53 -2.37 -11.40 -4.05
C PRO A 53 -1.79 -12.58 -4.83
N GLY A 54 -2.19 -12.70 -6.09
CA GLY A 54 -1.72 -13.77 -6.96
C GLY A 54 -0.42 -13.35 -7.64
N LYS A 55 0.53 -14.28 -7.82
CA LYS A 55 1.79 -13.97 -8.53
C LYS A 55 1.61 -13.65 -10.02
N ASN A 56 0.47 -14.00 -10.62
CA ASN A 56 0.21 -13.90 -12.06
C ASN A 56 -1.28 -13.59 -12.35
N VAL A 57 -1.85 -12.57 -11.72
CA VAL A 57 -3.22 -12.14 -12.04
C VAL A 57 -3.18 -11.29 -13.32
N HIS A 58 -4.05 -11.60 -14.29
CA HIS A 58 -4.16 -10.82 -15.51
C HIS A 58 -4.68 -9.40 -15.18
N LEU A 59 -4.26 -8.39 -15.95
CA LEU A 59 -4.51 -6.97 -15.64
C LEU A 59 -6.00 -6.60 -15.50
N ASP A 60 -6.87 -7.35 -16.17
CA ASP A 60 -8.34 -7.20 -16.15
C ASP A 60 -9.02 -7.95 -14.99
N GLN A 61 -8.28 -8.76 -14.23
CA GLN A 61 -8.76 -9.53 -13.08
C GLN A 61 -8.18 -9.04 -11.75
N LYS A 62 -7.51 -7.89 -11.74
CA LYS A 62 -6.92 -7.32 -10.53
C LYS A 62 -7.98 -7.10 -9.46
N GLY A 63 -7.84 -7.81 -8.36
CA GLY A 63 -8.64 -7.60 -7.16
C GLY A 63 -8.09 -6.47 -6.30
N VAL A 64 -8.85 -6.14 -5.26
CA VAL A 64 -8.48 -5.14 -4.24
C VAL A 64 -7.08 -5.36 -3.69
N SER A 65 -6.76 -6.61 -3.34
CA SER A 65 -5.47 -6.99 -2.78
C SER A 65 -4.31 -6.79 -3.74
N ASP A 66 -4.51 -7.05 -5.03
CA ASP A 66 -3.46 -6.87 -6.04
C ASP A 66 -3.16 -5.38 -6.23
N VAL A 67 -4.20 -4.53 -6.21
CA VAL A 67 -4.04 -3.07 -6.29
C VAL A 67 -3.23 -2.54 -5.10
N ILE A 68 -3.57 -2.96 -3.88
CA ILE A 68 -2.87 -2.55 -2.66
C ILE A 68 -1.43 -3.09 -2.66
N ASP A 69 -1.24 -4.33 -3.09
CA ASP A 69 0.08 -4.96 -3.17
C ASP A 69 0.98 -4.27 -4.21
N ASP A 70 0.45 -3.98 -5.40
CA ASP A 70 1.15 -3.23 -6.44
C ASP A 70 1.57 -1.85 -5.95
N TYR A 71 0.66 -1.12 -5.29
CA TYR A 71 1.00 0.19 -4.73
C TYR A 71 2.10 0.10 -3.67
N ARG A 72 2.09 -0.95 -2.83
CA ARG A 72 3.13 -1.17 -1.82
C ARG A 72 4.49 -1.50 -2.44
N HIS A 73 4.51 -2.19 -3.58
CA HIS A 73 5.76 -2.59 -4.25
C HIS A 73 6.31 -1.53 -5.21
N TYR A 74 5.44 -0.84 -5.95
CA TYR A 74 5.82 0.07 -7.03
C TYR A 74 5.52 1.54 -6.75
N GLY A 75 4.74 1.84 -5.70
CA GLY A 75 4.30 3.19 -5.38
C GLY A 75 3.13 3.66 -6.26
N PRO A 76 2.84 4.97 -6.24
CA PRO A 76 1.74 5.54 -7.02
C PRO A 76 1.97 5.38 -8.53
N LYS A 77 0.95 4.84 -9.21
CA LYS A 77 0.92 4.72 -10.67
C LYS A 77 0.63 6.09 -11.31
N PRO A 78 1.23 6.44 -12.46
CA PRO A 78 0.99 7.74 -13.12
C PRO A 78 -0.45 7.94 -13.58
N SER A 79 -1.13 6.87 -13.98
CA SER A 79 -2.51 6.89 -14.49
C SER A 79 -3.28 5.69 -13.92
N PRO A 80 -3.74 5.78 -12.66
CA PRO A 80 -4.57 4.73 -12.07
C PRO A 80 -5.98 4.76 -12.68
N SER A 81 -6.63 3.60 -12.78
CA SER A 81 -8.06 3.55 -13.06
C SER A 81 -8.88 4.18 -11.92
N PRO A 82 -10.14 4.60 -12.14
CA PRO A 82 -10.98 5.11 -11.06
C PRO A 82 -11.12 4.12 -9.89
N PHE A 83 -11.21 2.83 -10.19
CA PHE A 83 -11.23 1.77 -9.19
C PHE A 83 -9.91 1.68 -8.40
N GLU A 84 -8.76 1.70 -9.09
CA GLU A 84 -7.45 1.68 -8.43
C GLU A 84 -7.30 2.89 -7.49
N ALA A 85 -7.69 4.09 -7.94
CA ALA A 85 -7.62 5.31 -7.15
C ALA A 85 -8.50 5.25 -5.89
N GLU A 86 -9.73 4.74 -6.00
CA GLU A 86 -10.64 4.60 -4.87
C GLU A 86 -10.12 3.59 -3.83
N VAL A 87 -9.66 2.42 -4.27
CA VAL A 87 -9.08 1.40 -3.40
C VAL A 87 -7.88 1.95 -2.63
N ILE A 88 -6.95 2.63 -3.32
CA ILE A 88 -5.76 3.20 -2.68
C ILE A 88 -6.12 4.33 -1.71
N ALA A 89 -7.05 5.22 -2.07
CA ALA A 89 -7.48 6.30 -1.17
C ALA A 89 -8.07 5.75 0.14
N LYS A 90 -8.91 4.71 0.05
CA LYS A 90 -9.49 4.03 1.22
C LYS A 90 -8.43 3.29 2.03
N ALA A 91 -7.51 2.57 1.36
CA ALA A 91 -6.42 1.88 2.04
C ALA A 91 -5.54 2.86 2.84
N LEU A 92 -5.16 4.00 2.25
CA LEU A 92 -4.39 5.04 2.93
C LEU A 92 -5.15 5.64 4.12
N SER A 93 -6.46 5.84 3.99
CA SER A 93 -7.32 6.33 5.06
C SER A 93 -7.38 5.35 6.24
N ILE A 94 -7.52 4.05 5.96
CA ILE A 94 -7.51 2.99 6.98
C ILE A 94 -6.15 2.91 7.67
N LEU A 95 -5.05 2.96 6.91
CA LEU A 95 -3.69 2.96 7.48
C LEU A 95 -3.44 4.19 8.36
N ALA A 96 -4.08 5.33 8.08
CA ALA A 96 -4.00 6.55 8.91
C ALA A 96 -4.50 6.33 10.35
N GLU A 97 -5.39 5.36 10.54
CA GLU A 97 -5.90 5.00 11.86
C GLU A 97 -4.91 4.15 12.69
N TYR A 98 -3.91 3.53 12.04
CA TYR A 98 -2.95 2.61 12.68
C TYR A 98 -1.48 2.99 12.43
N PRO A 99 -1.04 4.24 12.74
CA PRO A 99 0.29 4.73 12.36
C PRO A 99 1.45 3.91 12.98
N ASN A 100 1.28 3.41 14.20
CA ASN A 100 2.31 2.69 14.95
C ASN A 100 2.42 1.19 14.62
N ARG A 101 1.53 0.68 13.77
CA ARG A 101 1.42 -0.74 13.44
C ARG A 101 1.73 -1.01 11.96
N ARG A 102 2.19 -0.01 11.21
CA ARG A 102 2.43 -0.10 9.77
C ARG A 102 3.70 -0.92 9.47
N LEU A 103 3.62 -1.79 8.46
CA LEU A 103 4.76 -2.59 7.98
C LEU A 103 5.73 -1.78 7.10
N CYS A 104 5.26 -0.68 6.49
CA CYS A 104 6.10 0.25 5.75
C CYS A 104 6.34 1.51 6.59
N SER A 105 7.60 1.77 6.91
CA SER A 105 8.08 3.05 7.46
C SER A 105 7.75 4.16 6.48
N GLU A 106 6.93 5.13 6.93
CA GLU A 106 6.45 6.38 6.30
C GLU A 106 6.36 6.46 4.76
N PRO A 107 5.26 7.00 4.18
CA PRO A 107 5.28 7.40 2.78
C PRO A 107 6.49 8.31 2.55
N PRO A 108 7.19 8.24 1.39
CA PRO A 108 8.27 9.16 1.10
C PRO A 108 7.73 10.57 1.28
N GLN A 109 8.24 11.25 2.30
CA GLN A 109 7.94 12.64 2.58
C GLN A 109 8.09 13.39 1.25
N PRO A 110 7.12 14.21 0.80
CA PRO A 110 7.33 15.06 -0.35
C PRO A 110 8.60 15.85 -0.06
N LEU A 111 9.65 15.61 -0.84
CA LEU A 111 10.94 16.27 -0.70
C LEU A 111 10.65 17.77 -0.64
N LEU A 112 10.74 18.35 0.56
CA LEU A 112 10.79 19.79 0.71
C LEU A 112 12.00 20.21 -0.13
N LEU A 113 11.72 20.83 -1.26
CA LEU A 113 12.69 21.47 -2.11
C LEU A 113 13.30 22.60 -1.26
N THR A 114 14.30 22.28 -0.45
CA THR A 114 15.10 23.28 0.23
C THR A 114 15.86 24.01 -0.86
N THR A 115 15.28 25.12 -1.30
CA THR A 115 15.95 26.15 -2.08
C THR A 115 17.17 26.59 -1.29
N HIS A 116 18.32 26.02 -1.63
CA HIS A 116 19.60 26.57 -1.20
C HIS A 116 19.71 28.00 -1.71
N PRO A 117 20.02 29.01 -0.88
CA PRO A 117 20.34 30.32 -1.40
C PRO A 117 21.67 30.21 -2.16
N ALA A 118 21.62 30.58 -3.43
CA ALA A 118 22.75 30.64 -4.33
C ALA A 118 23.89 31.47 -3.73
N LYS A 119 25.07 30.86 -3.57
CA LYS A 119 26.33 31.59 -3.52
C LYS A 119 27.15 31.27 -4.76
N HIS A 120 27.23 32.31 -5.57
CA HIS A 120 28.10 32.52 -6.71
C HIS A 120 29.56 32.17 -6.38
N GLN A 121 30.20 31.29 -7.17
CA GLN A 121 31.45 31.59 -7.89
C GLN A 121 31.98 30.41 -8.72
N SER A 122 32.13 30.68 -10.02
CA SER A 122 33.32 30.43 -10.83
C SER A 122 33.70 29.00 -11.29
N LEU A 123 33.38 28.75 -12.57
CA LEU A 123 34.34 28.41 -13.65
C LEU A 123 34.97 27.00 -13.66
N LEU A 124 34.51 26.14 -14.59
CA LEU A 124 35.26 25.66 -15.78
C LEU A 124 34.49 24.56 -16.53
N LYS A 125 34.84 24.43 -17.81
CA LYS A 125 34.20 23.71 -18.91
C LYS A 125 34.27 22.18 -18.74
N ASP A 126 33.25 21.44 -19.18
CA ASP A 126 33.31 20.58 -20.38
C ASP A 126 32.11 19.63 -20.53
N THR A 127 31.62 19.60 -21.77
CA THR A 127 31.00 18.52 -22.55
C THR A 127 30.74 17.15 -21.90
N SER A 128 29.50 16.64 -22.02
CA SER A 128 29.11 15.27 -22.48
C SER A 128 27.97 14.62 -21.67
N HIS A 129 26.97 14.14 -22.42
CA HIS A 129 26.19 12.90 -22.21
C HIS A 129 25.73 12.47 -20.81
N GLY A 130 24.41 12.22 -20.70
CA GLY A 130 23.93 11.11 -19.88
C GLY A 130 22.66 11.39 -19.11
N LEU A 131 21.52 10.98 -19.68
CA LEU A 131 20.34 10.59 -18.94
C LEU A 131 20.75 9.61 -17.82
N SER A 132 20.50 9.95 -16.56
CA SER A 132 20.51 8.96 -15.49
C SER A 132 19.37 9.27 -14.53
N ALA A 133 18.20 8.70 -14.83
CA ALA A 133 17.10 8.61 -13.89
C ALA A 133 17.57 7.77 -12.71
N THR A 134 17.85 8.43 -11.58
CA THR A 134 18.24 7.78 -10.34
C THR A 134 17.06 6.96 -9.83
N LYS A 135 17.10 5.66 -10.12
CA LYS A 135 16.19 4.65 -9.62
C LYS A 135 16.45 4.49 -8.12
N ILE A 136 15.70 5.20 -7.28
CA ILE A 136 15.70 5.00 -5.84
C ILE A 136 14.87 3.74 -5.57
N SER A 137 15.52 2.59 -5.56
CA SER A 137 14.96 1.36 -5.00
C SER A 137 14.88 1.52 -3.48
N ILE A 138 13.67 1.59 -2.94
CA ILE A 138 13.42 1.43 -1.50
C ILE A 138 13.43 -0.09 -1.22
N PRO A 139 14.34 -0.62 -0.38
CA PRO A 139 14.29 -2.02 -0.02
C PRO A 139 13.16 -2.25 1.00
N CYS A 140 12.05 -2.82 0.55
CA CYS A 140 11.08 -3.46 1.44
C CYS A 140 11.76 -4.65 2.12
N ARG A 141 11.92 -4.55 3.44
CA ARG A 141 12.43 -5.64 4.28
C ARG A 141 11.39 -6.75 4.31
N ILE A 142 11.58 -7.79 3.51
CA ILE A 142 10.81 -9.04 3.63
C ILE A 142 11.23 -9.69 4.95
N GLY A 143 10.46 -9.46 6.00
CA GLY A 143 10.60 -10.15 7.28
C GLY A 143 10.10 -11.58 7.14
N GLY A 144 11.02 -12.49 6.84
CA GLY A 144 10.82 -13.91 7.02
C GLY A 144 11.12 -14.30 8.47
N GLN A 145 10.18 -15.01 9.10
CA GLN A 145 10.41 -16.24 9.85
C GLN A 145 9.06 -16.91 10.11
#